data_AF-A0A6B0UET7-F1
#
_entry.id   AF-A0A6B0UET7-F1
#
_cell.length_a   1.000
_cell.length_b   1.000
_cell.length_c   1.000
_cell.angle_alpha   90.00
_cell.angle_beta   90.00
_cell.angle_gamma   90.00
#
_symmetry.space_group_name_H-M   'P 1'
#
loop_
_entity.id
_entity.type
_entity.pdbx_description
1 polymer ?
#
loop_
_entity_poly.entity_id
_entity_poly.type
_entity_poly.pdbx_seq_one_letter_code
_entity_poly.pdbx_strand_id
1 'polypeptide(L)'
;FTFPDFKKLSYLSPGSMMQKMMQFIFVVCFVILACRALSYDDLPERCFAPEEDPRCRALSGRYIYNPRTNVCEKKYTCWDDKHGYFRERRCNRFCKVNKK
;
A
#
# COMPACT_ATOMS: atom_id res chain seq x y z
N PHE A 1 50.68 -48.28 18.62
CA PHE A 1 49.63 -48.64 17.67
C PHE A 1 48.80 -47.40 17.36
N THR A 2 48.99 -46.83 16.18
CA THR A 2 48.20 -45.72 15.64
C THR A 2 46.96 -46.30 14.96
N PHE A 3 45.76 -45.86 15.36
CA PHE A 3 44.53 -46.18 14.65
C PHE A 3 44.32 -45.18 13.50
N PRO A 4 44.14 -45.62 12.26
CA PRO A 4 43.91 -44.73 11.13
C PRO A 4 42.46 -44.25 11.09
N ASP A 5 42.33 -42.92 11.11
CA ASP A 5 41.39 -42.06 10.40
C ASP A 5 40.28 -42.77 9.60
N PHE A 6 39.11 -42.95 10.22
CA PHE A 6 37.86 -43.06 9.47
C PHE A 6 37.40 -41.66 9.08
N LYS A 7 37.95 -41.14 7.96
CA LYS A 7 37.39 -39.99 7.26
C LYS A 7 35.94 -40.30 6.93
N LYS A 8 35.06 -39.67 7.69
CA LYS A 8 33.61 -39.66 7.50
C LYS A 8 33.33 -38.97 6.16
N LEU A 9 33.23 -39.78 5.12
CA LEU A 9 32.81 -39.39 3.80
C LEU A 9 31.40 -38.79 3.88
N SER A 10 31.23 -37.63 3.24
CA SER A 10 30.03 -37.24 2.52
C SER A 10 28.69 -37.25 3.27
N TYR A 11 28.41 -36.25 4.11
CA TYR A 11 27.03 -35.80 4.36
C TYR A 11 27.00 -34.29 4.59
N LEU A 12 26.93 -33.50 3.51
CA LEU A 12 26.44 -32.12 3.59
C LEU A 12 24.99 -32.20 4.06
N SER A 13 24.78 -31.96 5.35
CA SER A 13 23.51 -32.14 6.04
C SER A 13 22.39 -31.31 5.40
N PRO A 14 21.23 -31.92 5.06
CA PRO A 14 20.07 -31.24 4.47
C PRO A 14 19.50 -30.11 5.36
N GLY A 15 19.82 -30.13 6.66
CA GLY A 15 19.46 -29.05 7.60
C GLY A 15 20.16 -27.71 7.31
N SER A 16 21.38 -27.72 6.76
CA SER A 16 22.13 -26.48 6.48
C SER A 16 21.54 -25.71 5.29
N MET A 17 21.07 -26.42 4.26
CA MET A 17 20.42 -25.85 3.09
C MET A 17 19.02 -25.30 3.43
N MET A 18 18.25 -26.04 4.24
CA MET A 18 16.92 -25.60 4.71
C MET A 18 17.01 -24.38 5.63
N GLN A 19 18.04 -24.28 6.47
CA GLN A 19 18.27 -23.12 7.33
C GLN A 19 18.65 -21.87 6.53
N LYS A 20 19.48 -22.01 5.49
CA LYS A 20 19.79 -20.92 4.56
C LYS A 20 18.53 -20.50 3.79
N MET A 21 17.74 -21.45 3.30
CA MET A 21 16.50 -21.18 2.57
C MET A 21 15.48 -20.42 3.42
N MET A 22 15.30 -20.80 4.70
CA MET A 22 14.42 -20.06 5.62
C MET A 22 14.91 -18.64 5.86
N GLN A 23 16.21 -18.43 6.06
CA GLN A 23 16.78 -17.08 6.21
C GLN A 23 16.52 -16.21 4.97
N PHE A 24 16.67 -16.76 3.76
CA PHE A 24 16.34 -16.03 2.53
C PHE A 24 14.85 -15.67 2.45
N ILE A 25 13.96 -16.59 2.78
CA ILE A 25 12.51 -16.32 2.80
C ILE A 25 12.19 -15.20 3.78
N PHE A 26 12.74 -15.23 5.00
CA PHE A 26 12.52 -14.17 5.99
C PHE A 26 12.99 -12.80 5.47
N VAL A 27 14.19 -12.73 4.87
CA VAL A 27 14.72 -11.48 4.31
C VAL A 27 13.85 -10.98 3.17
N VAL A 28 13.47 -11.86 2.23
CA VAL A 28 12.61 -11.49 1.09
C VAL A 28 11.24 -11.01 1.56
N CYS A 29 10.61 -11.71 2.51
CA CYS A 29 9.35 -11.29 3.11
C CYS A 29 9.48 -9.92 3.78
N PHE A 30 10.57 -9.68 4.53
CA PHE A 30 10.80 -8.39 5.18
C PHE A 30 10.99 -7.26 4.16
N VAL A 31 11.71 -7.51 3.08
CA VAL A 31 11.87 -6.55 1.96
C VAL A 31 10.51 -6.26 1.31
N ILE A 32 9.70 -7.28 1.03
CA ILE A 32 8.36 -7.09 0.45
C ILE A 32 7.47 -6.26 1.39
N LEU A 33 7.45 -6.58 2.68
CA LEU A 33 6.67 -5.85 3.68
C LEU A 33 7.14 -4.40 3.83
N ALA A 34 8.45 -4.15 3.85
CA ALA A 34 9.01 -2.80 3.88
C ALA A 34 8.66 -2.00 2.62
N CYS A 35 8.76 -2.61 1.43
CA CYS A 35 8.32 -1.98 0.19
C CYS A 35 6.84 -1.62 0.21
N ARG A 36 5.98 -2.51 0.74
CA ARG A 36 4.54 -2.24 0.90
C ARG A 36 4.28 -1.09 1.87
N ALA A 37 4.98 -1.06 3.00
CA ALA A 37 4.87 0.02 3.99
C ALA A 37 5.34 1.37 3.43
N LEU A 38 6.41 1.37 2.64
CA LEU A 38 6.91 2.56 1.92
C LEU A 38 5.97 3.02 0.81
N SER A 39 5.17 2.11 0.25
CA SER A 39 4.18 2.41 -0.79
C SER A 39 2.80 2.70 -0.22
N TYR A 40 2.66 2.69 1.12
CA TYR A 40 1.40 2.89 1.83
C TYR A 40 1.08 4.38 1.94
N ASP A 41 1.06 5.06 0.78
CA ASP A 41 0.37 6.33 0.62
C ASP A 41 -1.14 6.05 0.49
N ASP A 42 -1.73 5.48 1.54
CA ASP A 42 -3.19 5.40 1.60
C ASP A 42 -3.72 6.82 1.79
N LEU A 43 -4.23 7.40 0.70
CA LEU A 43 -4.88 8.70 0.73
C LEU A 43 -5.99 8.67 1.78
N PRO A 44 -6.22 9.78 2.50
CA PRO A 44 -7.28 9.82 3.49
C PRO A 44 -8.63 9.53 2.81
N GLU A 45 -9.51 8.80 3.48
CA GLU A 45 -10.84 8.41 2.97
C GLU A 45 -11.65 9.61 2.44
N ARG A 46 -11.39 10.80 2.99
CA ARG A 46 -11.94 12.07 2.52
C ARG A 46 -11.68 12.39 1.05
N CYS A 47 -10.61 11.84 0.47
CA CYS A 47 -10.29 12.01 -0.94
C CYS A 47 -11.23 11.23 -1.87
N PHE A 48 -11.90 10.20 -1.35
CA PHE A 48 -12.74 9.30 -2.14
C PHE A 48 -14.22 9.59 -1.94
N ALA A 49 -14.98 9.29 -2.99
CA ALA A 49 -16.43 9.38 -2.99
C ALA A 49 -17.04 8.17 -2.27
N PRO A 50 -17.90 8.36 -1.25
CA PRO A 50 -18.77 7.29 -0.78
C PRO A 50 -19.90 7.03 -1.79
N GLU A 51 -20.75 6.06 -1.49
CA GLU A 51 -21.97 5.80 -2.25
C GLU A 51 -22.91 7.01 -2.17
N GLU A 52 -23.51 7.38 -3.31
CA GLU A 52 -24.38 8.54 -3.42
C GLU A 52 -25.85 8.12 -3.31
N ASP A 53 -26.62 8.78 -2.44
CA ASP A 53 -28.07 8.54 -2.38
C ASP A 53 -28.71 9.05 -3.69
N PRO A 54 -29.42 8.18 -4.46
CA PRO A 54 -30.03 8.57 -5.73
C PRO A 54 -31.12 9.64 -5.61
N ARG A 55 -31.62 9.92 -4.39
CA ARG A 55 -32.59 10.97 -4.11
C ARG A 55 -31.93 12.32 -3.81
N CYS A 56 -30.60 12.36 -3.70
CA CYS A 56 -29.87 13.58 -3.42
C CYS A 56 -30.10 14.63 -4.53
N ARG A 57 -30.45 15.85 -4.11
CA ARG A 57 -30.63 17.02 -4.99
C ARG A 57 -29.82 18.18 -4.44
N ALA A 58 -28.51 18.04 -4.46
CA ALA A 58 -27.61 19.02 -3.86
C ALA A 58 -27.47 20.28 -4.74
N LEU A 59 -27.64 21.46 -4.12
CA LEU A 59 -27.32 22.76 -4.74
C LEU A 59 -25.83 23.11 -4.65
N SER A 60 -25.12 22.54 -3.69
CA SER A 60 -23.68 22.77 -3.49
C SER A 60 -22.91 21.51 -3.84
N GLY A 61 -21.68 21.70 -4.33
CA GLY A 61 -20.81 20.61 -4.74
C GLY A 61 -19.51 20.55 -3.95
N ARG A 62 -18.92 19.36 -3.91
CA ARG A 62 -17.63 19.07 -3.27
C ARG A 62 -16.64 18.59 -4.33
N TYR A 63 -15.39 19.00 -4.17
CA TYR A 63 -14.26 18.51 -4.95
C TYR A 63 -13.76 17.18 -4.37
N ILE A 64 -13.68 16.17 -5.21
CA ILE A 64 -13.31 14.79 -4.86
C ILE A 64 -12.19 14.35 -5.80
N TYR A 65 -11.23 13.61 -5.29
CA TYR A 65 -10.10 13.17 -6.08
C TYR A 65 -10.47 11.93 -6.90
N ASN A 66 -10.22 12.01 -8.21
CA ASN A 66 -10.37 10.89 -9.12
C ASN A 66 -8.99 10.28 -9.39
N PRO A 67 -8.69 9.06 -8.88
CA PRO A 67 -7.38 8.44 -9.05
C PRO A 67 -7.10 8.04 -10.50
N ARG A 68 -8.12 7.91 -11.36
CA ARG A 68 -7.94 7.57 -12.78
C ARG A 68 -7.43 8.75 -13.59
N THR A 69 -7.97 9.94 -13.33
CA THR A 69 -7.59 11.18 -14.03
C THR A 69 -6.49 11.94 -13.28
N ASN A 70 -6.24 11.62 -12.00
CA ASN A 70 -5.37 12.35 -11.09
C ASN A 70 -5.80 13.83 -10.96
N VAL A 71 -7.12 14.07 -10.89
CA VAL A 71 -7.72 15.42 -10.80
C VAL A 71 -8.77 15.46 -9.70
N CYS A 72 -8.90 16.62 -9.05
CA CYS A 72 -10.01 16.90 -8.14
C CYS A 72 -11.22 17.42 -8.93
N GLU A 73 -12.23 16.59 -9.08
CA GLU A 73 -13.45 16.89 -9.84
C GLU A 73 -14.57 17.36 -8.90
N LYS A 74 -15.36 18.35 -9.33
CA LYS A 74 -16.50 18.86 -8.56
C LYS A 74 -17.74 18.00 -8.81
N LYS A 75 -18.27 17.36 -7.77
CA LYS A 75 -19.58 16.68 -7.81
C LYS A 75 -20.60 17.41 -6.95
N TYR A 76 -21.84 17.47 -7.42
CA TYR A 76 -22.97 18.02 -6.66
C TYR A 76 -23.56 16.90 -5.83
N THR A 77 -23.30 16.94 -4.53
CA THR A 77 -23.57 15.82 -3.63
C THR A 77 -24.04 16.32 -2.26
N CYS A 78 -24.80 15.48 -1.56
CA CYS A 78 -25.34 15.73 -0.23
C CYS A 78 -24.39 15.26 0.89
N TRP A 79 -23.16 14.88 0.57
CA TRP A 79 -22.23 14.36 1.58
C TRP A 79 -21.84 15.39 2.64
N ASP A 80 -21.46 14.86 3.80
CA ASP A 80 -20.98 15.63 4.93
C ASP A 80 -19.53 16.13 4.73
N ASP A 81 -19.00 16.81 5.75
CA ASP A 81 -17.64 17.34 5.73
C ASP A 81 -16.55 16.28 5.82
N LYS A 82 -16.88 14.99 5.92
CA LYS A 82 -15.90 13.91 5.95
C LYS A 82 -15.51 13.48 4.54
N HIS A 83 -16.32 13.80 3.52
CA HIS A 83 -16.07 13.41 2.14
C HIS A 83 -15.89 14.65 1.24
N GLY A 84 -14.77 14.71 0.53
CA GLY A 84 -14.41 15.81 -0.36
C GLY A 84 -14.15 17.15 0.35
N TYR A 85 -13.94 18.18 -0.48
CA TYR A 85 -13.61 19.53 -0.04
C TYR A 85 -14.41 20.58 -0.80
N PHE A 86 -14.83 21.66 -0.14
CA PHE A 86 -15.50 22.77 -0.82
C PHE A 86 -14.62 23.56 -1.80
N ARG A 87 -13.29 23.53 -1.61
CA ARG A 87 -12.33 24.26 -2.44
C ARG A 87 -11.41 23.29 -3.16
N GLU A 88 -11.29 23.45 -4.46
CA GLU A 88 -10.43 22.63 -5.32
C GLU A 88 -8.97 22.63 -4.84
N ARG A 89 -8.42 23.81 -4.51
CA ARG A 89 -7.06 23.96 -3.97
C ARG A 89 -6.82 23.11 -2.72
N ARG A 90 -7.84 22.93 -1.88
CA ARG A 90 -7.75 22.09 -0.68
C ARG A 90 -7.73 20.61 -1.06
N CYS A 91 -8.59 20.19 -1.98
CA CYS A 91 -8.56 18.82 -2.51
C CYS A 91 -7.20 18.49 -3.15
N ASN A 92 -6.71 19.35 -4.06
CA ASN A 92 -5.43 19.14 -4.72
C ASN A 92 -4.27 19.06 -3.71
N ARG A 93 -4.30 19.85 -2.63
CA ARG A 93 -3.24 19.82 -1.61
C ARG A 93 -3.17 18.49 -0.85
N PHE A 94 -4.32 17.91 -0.51
CA PHE A 94 -4.38 16.73 0.37
C PHE A 94 -4.51 15.41 -0.38
N CYS A 95 -4.99 15.44 -1.63
CA CYS A 95 -5.35 14.22 -2.37
C CYS A 95 -4.56 14.01 -3.66
N LYS A 96 -3.97 15.04 -4.28
CA LYS A 96 -3.15 14.78 -5.46
C LYS A 96 -1.85 14.13 -5.04
N VAL A 97 -1.60 12.95 -5.60
CA VAL A 97 -0.30 12.29 -5.51
C VAL A 97 0.57 12.86 -6.61
N ASN A 98 1.65 13.53 -6.25
CA ASN A 98 2.65 13.92 -7.23
C ASN A 98 3.33 12.64 -7.70
N LYS A 99 3.14 12.25 -8.97
CA LYS A 99 3.95 11.19 -9.57
C LYS A 99 5.38 11.70 -9.59
N LYS A 100 6.25 11.06 -8.81
CA LYS A 100 7.69 11.31 -8.82
C LYS A 100 8.34 10.53 -9.95
#